data_AF-A0AAE8MR69-F1
#
_entry.id   AF-A0AAE8MR69-F1
#
_cell.length_a   1.000
_cell.length_b   1.000
_cell.length_c   1.000
_cell.angle_alpha   90.00
_cell.angle_beta   90.00
_cell.angle_gamma   90.00
#
_symmetry.space_group_name_H-M   'P 1'
#
loop_
_entity.id
_entity.type
_entity.pdbx_description
1 polymer ?
#
loop_
_entity_poly.entity_id
_entity_poly.type
_entity_poly.pdbx_seq_one_letter_code
_entity_poly.pdbx_strand_id
1 'polypeptide(L)'
;MARVALLSALFALQASAQVQSRWGQCGGDNYDGPTVCPGEFICTVESRWFAQCVPEEDAVQQPVQTTSFQTIVTITVTRERIPVPTAVTTYITFVTDDPIPISTPPPVLPPDPTPEPLPTGHDTTITAVPDTPITDLSPRAAATAEPQLPHRRRLERNKQRAVGPEKRQGGTPTPSELQDGALWVRAVTDPHFHDYLQTNPANLPGVAILGPRSSAGQFNVVAGQLVSLGDPSLPLYLHVERPADLASPPRTLATTFNETESDFGQFVFNGDALTWSVEGMRRENQAAWLVCGGDELFINTGAYGYMTPAGCSDHTIHYYNGARAD
;
A
#
# COMPACT_ATOMS: atom_id res chain seq x y z
N MET A 1 -34.78 -58.86 35.93
CA MET A 1 -34.25 -57.49 36.10
C MET A 1 -32.74 -57.53 36.00
N ALA A 2 -32.13 -56.79 35.05
CA ALA A 2 -30.71 -56.35 34.99
C ALA A 2 -30.35 -56.14 33.51
N ARG A 3 -30.48 -54.93 32.97
CA ARG A 3 -29.54 -53.80 32.94
C ARG A 3 -28.74 -53.78 31.63
N VAL A 4 -29.24 -52.91 30.75
CA VAL A 4 -28.61 -52.35 29.55
C VAL A 4 -27.27 -51.71 29.91
N ALA A 5 -26.23 -51.97 29.11
CA ALA A 5 -25.00 -51.19 29.11
C ALA A 5 -24.79 -50.59 27.72
N LEU A 6 -25.12 -49.31 27.56
CA LEU A 6 -24.70 -48.49 26.43
C LEU A 6 -23.21 -48.14 26.65
N LEU A 7 -22.36 -48.50 25.69
CA LEU A 7 -21.01 -47.94 25.56
C LEU A 7 -21.08 -46.67 24.72
N SER A 8 -21.07 -45.51 25.39
CA SER A 8 -20.90 -44.20 24.76
C SER A 8 -19.40 -43.97 24.51
N ALA A 9 -18.98 -43.95 23.24
CA ALA A 9 -17.64 -43.54 22.85
C ALA A 9 -17.53 -42.00 22.89
N LEU A 10 -16.76 -41.47 23.85
CA LEU A 10 -16.31 -40.08 23.82
C LEU A 10 -15.17 -39.95 22.79
N PHE A 11 -15.44 -39.29 21.68
CA PHE A 11 -14.38 -38.69 20.84
C PHE A 11 -13.92 -37.40 21.54
N ALA A 12 -12.73 -37.44 22.14
CA ALA A 12 -12.06 -36.23 22.59
C ALA A 12 -11.53 -35.47 21.35
N LEU A 13 -12.09 -34.29 21.07
CA LEU A 13 -11.48 -33.34 20.14
C LEU A 13 -10.18 -32.84 20.79
N GLN A 14 -9.04 -33.37 20.36
CA GLN A 14 -7.76 -32.72 20.59
C GLN A 14 -7.67 -31.53 19.64
N ALA A 15 -8.04 -30.35 20.14
CA ALA A 15 -7.65 -29.08 19.52
C ALA A 15 -6.14 -28.92 19.76
N SER A 16 -5.32 -29.35 18.81
CA SER A 16 -3.91 -29.01 18.79
C SER A 16 -3.80 -27.50 18.62
N ALA A 17 -3.38 -26.78 19.67
CA ALA A 17 -3.01 -25.38 19.55
C ALA A 17 -1.89 -25.28 18.49
N GLN A 18 -2.25 -24.84 17.29
CA GLN A 18 -1.29 -24.61 16.22
C GLN A 18 -0.42 -23.41 16.66
N VAL A 19 0.89 -23.56 16.54
CA VAL A 19 1.85 -22.47 16.77
C VAL A 19 2.06 -21.77 15.43
N GLN A 20 2.00 -20.45 15.43
CA GLN A 20 2.21 -19.62 14.25
C GLN A 20 3.68 -19.65 13.80
N SER A 21 3.97 -19.23 12.57
CA SER A 21 5.30 -18.89 12.11
C SER A 21 5.82 -17.60 12.77
N ARG A 22 7.15 -17.44 12.78
CA ARG A 22 7.79 -16.16 13.10
C ARG A 22 7.29 -15.13 12.09
N TRP A 23 6.89 -13.93 12.55
CA TRP A 23 6.30 -12.87 11.71
C TRP A 23 4.96 -13.22 11.05
N GLY A 24 4.34 -14.35 11.41
CA GLY A 24 2.99 -14.68 10.95
C GLY A 24 1.92 -13.89 11.70
N GLN A 25 0.75 -13.74 11.09
CA GLN A 25 -0.42 -13.16 11.76
C GLN A 25 -0.80 -14.01 12.96
N CYS A 26 -0.99 -13.41 14.12
CA CYS A 26 -1.36 -14.10 15.35
C CYS A 26 -2.66 -13.54 15.97
N GLY A 27 -3.29 -12.57 15.32
CA GLY A 27 -4.54 -11.98 15.77
C GLY A 27 -5.11 -10.96 14.80
N GLY A 28 -6.30 -10.45 15.12
CA GLY A 28 -7.06 -9.51 14.31
C GLY A 28 -8.55 -9.89 14.23
N ASP A 29 -9.42 -8.92 13.96
CA ASP A 29 -10.84 -9.19 13.69
C ASP A 29 -10.99 -10.25 12.57
N ASN A 30 -11.79 -11.29 12.82
CA ASN A 30 -12.03 -12.43 11.92
C ASN A 30 -10.80 -13.32 11.60
N TYR A 31 -9.73 -13.23 12.37
CA TYR A 31 -8.60 -14.15 12.25
C TYR A 31 -8.86 -15.46 12.99
N ASP A 32 -9.07 -16.55 12.23
CA ASP A 32 -9.34 -17.90 12.76
C ASP A 32 -8.08 -18.79 12.84
N GLY A 33 -6.90 -18.22 12.59
CA GLY A 33 -5.64 -18.96 12.51
C GLY A 33 -4.92 -19.13 13.87
N PRO A 34 -3.69 -19.71 13.84
CA PRO A 34 -2.83 -19.84 15.01
C PRO A 34 -2.59 -18.50 15.74
N THR A 35 -2.92 -18.41 17.03
CA THR A 35 -2.72 -17.19 17.85
C THR A 35 -1.48 -17.24 18.76
N VAL A 36 -0.83 -18.41 18.85
CA VAL A 36 0.36 -18.63 19.69
C VAL A 36 1.61 -18.47 18.84
N CYS A 37 2.51 -17.56 19.23
CA CYS A 37 3.77 -17.33 18.54
C CYS A 37 4.86 -18.36 18.93
N PRO A 38 5.83 -18.64 18.04
CA PRO A 38 6.87 -19.64 18.30
C PRO A 38 8.06 -19.05 19.07
N GLY A 39 8.46 -19.68 20.18
CA GLY A 39 9.68 -19.31 20.91
C GLY A 39 9.61 -17.92 21.55
N GLU A 40 10.65 -17.10 21.33
CA GLU A 40 10.80 -15.73 21.88
C GLU A 40 10.00 -14.65 21.09
N PHE A 41 8.98 -15.06 20.34
CA PHE A 41 8.13 -14.16 19.57
C PHE A 41 6.85 -13.88 20.36
N ILE A 42 6.44 -12.63 20.41
CA ILE A 42 5.22 -12.16 21.05
C ILE A 42 4.21 -11.68 20.00
N CYS A 43 2.93 -11.93 20.24
CA CYS A 43 1.88 -11.45 19.35
C CYS A 43 1.61 -9.96 19.62
N THR A 44 2.05 -9.11 18.70
CA THR A 44 1.91 -7.65 18.81
C THR A 44 0.80 -7.16 17.89
N VAL A 45 -0.16 -6.43 18.45
CA VAL A 45 -1.29 -5.87 17.69
C VAL A 45 -0.83 -4.64 16.92
N GLU A 46 -0.97 -4.65 15.60
CA GLU A 46 -0.65 -3.50 14.73
C GLU A 46 -1.90 -2.70 14.36
N SER A 47 -3.02 -3.40 14.15
CA SER A 47 -4.32 -2.78 13.89
C SER A 47 -5.43 -3.64 14.46
N ARG A 48 -6.67 -3.16 14.42
CA ARG A 48 -7.84 -3.96 14.80
C ARG A 48 -7.95 -5.26 14.00
N TRP A 49 -7.40 -5.33 12.79
CA TRP A 49 -7.55 -6.47 11.88
C TRP A 49 -6.29 -7.32 11.79
N PHE A 50 -5.19 -6.89 12.42
CA PHE A 50 -3.90 -7.54 12.25
C PHE A 50 -3.03 -7.42 13.51
N ALA A 51 -2.56 -8.57 13.99
CA ALA A 51 -1.50 -8.69 14.97
C ALA A 51 -0.46 -9.68 14.44
N GLN A 52 0.82 -9.41 14.69
CA GLN A 52 1.94 -10.18 14.14
C GLN A 52 2.83 -10.74 15.25
N CYS A 53 3.35 -11.96 15.04
CA CYS A 53 4.40 -12.51 15.89
C CYS A 53 5.72 -11.79 15.63
N VAL A 54 6.16 -10.93 16.53
CA VAL A 54 7.44 -10.20 16.43
C VAL A 54 8.39 -10.60 17.58
N PRO A 55 9.72 -10.49 17.45
CA PRO A 55 10.68 -10.68 18.53
C PRO A 55 10.38 -9.72 19.68
N GLU A 56 10.59 -10.17 20.91
CA GLU A 56 10.36 -9.36 22.12
C GLU A 56 11.13 -8.02 22.11
N GLU A 57 12.30 -7.96 21.47
CA GLU A 57 13.11 -6.74 21.33
C GLU A 57 12.47 -5.65 20.46
N ASP A 58 11.61 -6.02 19.50
CA ASP A 58 10.92 -5.09 18.60
C ASP A 58 9.55 -4.63 19.16
N ALA A 59 8.99 -5.38 20.12
CA ALA A 59 7.72 -5.02 20.78
C ALA A 59 7.82 -3.74 21.64
N VAL A 60 9.03 -3.23 21.91
CA VAL A 60 9.29 -2.06 22.76
C VAL A 60 9.26 -0.73 21.99
N GLN A 61 9.07 -0.75 20.65
CA GLN A 61 9.13 0.46 19.82
C GLN A 61 7.77 0.96 19.26
N GLN A 62 6.63 0.49 19.75
CA GLN A 62 5.34 1.05 19.32
C GLN A 62 5.00 2.35 20.08
N PRO A 63 4.60 3.43 19.37
CA PRO A 63 4.31 4.74 19.95
C PRO A 63 3.02 4.73 20.77
N VAL A 64 2.97 5.56 21.81
CA VAL A 64 1.74 5.89 22.54
C VAL A 64 0.70 6.38 21.53
N GLN A 65 -0.49 5.77 21.55
CA GLN A 65 -1.65 6.09 20.71
C GLN A 65 -1.84 7.62 20.54
N THR A 66 -1.57 8.14 19.35
CA THR A 66 -1.84 9.55 19.02
C THR A 66 -3.31 9.70 18.62
N THR A 67 -4.15 10.18 19.52
CA THR A 67 -5.49 10.66 19.17
C THR A 67 -5.37 11.83 18.20
N SER A 68 -5.95 11.71 17.00
CA SER A 68 -5.99 12.80 16.02
C SER A 68 -6.78 13.99 16.57
N PHE A 69 -6.16 15.16 16.69
CA PHE A 69 -6.83 16.42 17.00
C PHE A 69 -6.89 17.29 15.73
N GLN A 70 -8.05 17.90 15.46
CA GLN A 70 -8.22 18.85 14.36
C GLN A 70 -7.65 20.21 14.75
N THR A 71 -6.68 20.70 13.97
CA THR A 71 -6.07 22.02 14.15
C THR A 71 -6.95 23.09 13.49
N ILE A 72 -7.58 23.96 14.28
CA ILE A 72 -8.25 25.17 13.77
C ILE A 72 -7.26 26.33 13.84
N VAL A 73 -6.77 26.78 12.68
CA VAL A 73 -5.89 27.96 12.57
C VAL A 73 -6.77 29.20 12.47
N THR A 74 -6.72 30.08 13.48
CA THR A 74 -7.43 31.37 13.46
C THR A 74 -6.45 32.47 13.06
N ILE A 75 -6.68 33.12 11.90
CA ILE A 75 -5.83 34.20 11.40
C ILE A 75 -6.52 35.53 11.70
N THR A 76 -5.92 36.35 12.57
CA THR A 76 -6.40 37.71 12.83
C THR A 76 -5.59 38.69 11.99
N VAL A 77 -6.23 39.37 11.04
CA VAL A 77 -5.58 40.39 10.19
C VAL A 77 -5.93 41.78 10.71
N THR A 78 -5.00 42.42 11.41
CA THR A 78 -5.15 43.82 11.84
C THR A 78 -4.61 44.75 10.75
N ARG A 79 -5.48 45.54 10.13
CA ARG A 79 -5.10 46.45 9.04
C ARG A 79 -4.78 47.84 9.59
N GLU A 80 -3.51 48.18 9.76
CA GLU A 80 -3.07 49.54 10.04
C GLU A 80 -2.97 50.38 8.75
N ARG A 81 -3.33 51.67 8.83
CA ARG A 81 -3.31 52.62 7.69
C ARG A 81 -1.91 53.23 7.47
N ILE A 82 -0.85 52.44 7.50
CA ILE A 82 0.53 52.93 7.25
C ILE A 82 1.28 51.89 6.40
N PRO A 83 2.06 52.28 5.38
CA PRO A 83 2.81 51.33 4.57
C PRO A 83 4.06 50.87 5.35
N VAL A 84 3.92 49.80 6.13
CA VAL A 84 5.02 49.09 6.78
C VAL A 84 4.92 47.61 6.39
N PRO A 85 6.02 46.89 6.09
CA PRO A 85 5.96 45.46 5.78
C PRO A 85 5.30 44.67 6.92
N THR A 86 4.26 43.91 6.59
CA THR A 86 3.49 43.09 7.53
C THR A 86 4.33 41.90 7.99
N ALA A 87 4.75 41.87 9.26
CA ALA A 87 5.35 40.69 9.88
C ALA A 87 4.24 39.77 10.40
N VAL A 88 4.12 38.58 9.82
CA VAL A 88 3.19 37.53 10.30
C VAL A 88 3.89 36.75 11.39
N THR A 89 3.45 36.90 12.64
CA THR A 89 3.96 36.13 13.78
C THR A 89 2.98 35.01 14.10
N THR A 90 3.44 33.76 14.03
CA THR A 90 2.62 32.58 14.33
C THR A 90 3.01 32.06 15.71
N TYR A 91 2.04 31.95 16.62
CA TYR A 91 2.24 31.32 17.92
C TYR A 91 1.58 29.95 17.89
N ILE A 92 2.32 28.91 18.30
CA ILE A 92 1.78 27.57 18.49
C ILE A 92 1.60 27.40 19.99
N THR A 93 0.35 27.28 20.44
CA THR A 93 0.02 27.00 21.85
C THR A 93 -0.39 25.55 21.95
N PHE A 94 0.39 24.74 22.66
CA PHE A 94 0.06 23.36 22.94
C PHE A 94 -0.73 23.30 24.25
N VAL A 95 -1.92 22.72 24.23
CA VAL A 95 -2.62 22.32 25.45
C VAL A 95 -2.24 20.86 25.67
N THR A 96 -1.39 20.62 26.67
CA THR A 96 -1.15 19.28 27.19
C THR A 96 -2.28 18.97 28.14
N ASP A 97 -2.94 17.83 27.97
CA ASP A 97 -3.74 17.27 29.07
C ASP A 97 -2.75 16.92 30.18
N ASP A 98 -2.73 17.75 31.23
CA ASP A 98 -2.04 17.38 32.46
C ASP A 98 -2.62 16.05 32.95
N PRO A 99 -1.79 15.10 33.40
CA PRO A 99 -2.31 13.91 34.07
C PRO A 99 -3.15 14.36 35.25
N ILE A 100 -4.38 13.84 35.33
CA ILE A 100 -5.38 14.12 36.38
C ILE A 100 -4.66 14.25 37.74
N PRO A 101 -4.60 15.47 38.34
CA PRO A 101 -4.11 15.58 39.70
C PRO A 101 -5.12 14.88 40.61
N ILE A 102 -4.58 13.93 41.37
CA ILE A 102 -5.27 13.21 42.44
C ILE A 102 -5.97 14.25 43.32
N SER A 103 -7.27 14.04 43.54
CA SER A 103 -8.17 14.91 44.30
C SER A 103 -7.55 15.44 45.59
N THR A 104 -7.19 16.73 45.58
CA THR A 104 -7.07 17.55 46.79
C THR A 104 -8.20 18.58 46.77
N PRO A 105 -8.92 18.79 47.90
CA PRO A 105 -10.04 19.72 47.94
C PRO A 105 -9.57 21.17 47.72
N PRO A 106 -10.39 22.02 47.09
CA PRO A 106 -9.95 23.34 46.64
C PRO A 106 -9.74 24.29 47.82
N PRO A 107 -8.71 25.15 47.78
CA PRO A 107 -8.63 26.30 48.67
C PRO A 107 -9.66 27.36 48.25
N VAL A 108 -10.33 27.95 49.24
CA VAL A 108 -11.30 29.04 49.07
C VAL A 108 -10.59 30.27 48.50
N LEU A 109 -10.96 30.69 47.30
CA LEU A 109 -10.53 31.97 46.73
C LEU A 109 -11.47 33.11 47.16
N PRO A 110 -10.93 34.32 47.41
CA PRO A 110 -11.70 35.52 47.71
C PRO A 110 -12.42 36.08 46.47
N PRO A 111 -13.46 36.93 46.64
CA PRO A 111 -14.29 37.41 45.55
C PRO A 111 -13.57 38.39 44.61
N ASP A 112 -13.84 38.19 43.32
CA ASP A 112 -13.36 38.92 42.14
C ASP A 112 -13.82 40.39 42.08
N PRO A 113 -12.97 41.36 41.71
CA PRO A 113 -13.42 42.71 41.41
C PRO A 113 -13.66 42.93 39.90
N THR A 114 -14.94 43.14 39.58
CA THR A 114 -15.53 44.05 38.56
C THR A 114 -15.12 43.92 37.08
N PRO A 115 -16.09 43.74 36.15
CA PRO A 115 -15.81 43.65 34.71
C PRO A 115 -15.61 45.02 34.05
N GLU A 116 -14.57 45.15 33.24
CA GLU A 116 -14.30 46.28 32.34
C GLU A 116 -15.05 46.10 30.99
N PRO A 117 -15.42 47.17 30.24
CA PRO A 117 -16.39 47.08 29.15
C PRO A 117 -15.81 46.53 27.84
N LEU A 118 -16.66 45.76 27.14
CA LEU A 118 -16.43 45.17 25.82
C LEU A 118 -16.26 46.23 24.71
N PRO A 119 -15.24 46.16 23.85
CA PRO A 119 -15.20 46.97 22.64
C PRO A 119 -16.04 46.33 21.53
N THR A 120 -16.96 47.12 20.98
CA THR A 120 -17.77 46.82 19.80
C THR A 120 -16.89 46.85 18.54
N GLY A 121 -16.45 45.68 18.09
CA GLY A 121 -15.84 45.46 16.78
C GLY A 121 -16.65 44.42 16.00
N HIS A 122 -17.05 44.73 14.77
CA HIS A 122 -17.62 43.75 13.86
C HIS A 122 -16.49 42.88 13.30
N ASP A 123 -16.25 41.73 13.92
CA ASP A 123 -15.38 40.70 13.38
C ASP A 123 -16.17 39.86 12.37
N THR A 124 -15.69 39.82 11.13
CA THR A 124 -16.20 38.91 10.11
C THR A 124 -15.42 37.61 10.18
N THR A 125 -16.02 36.54 10.70
CA THR A 125 -15.44 35.20 10.69
C THR A 125 -15.57 34.59 9.28
N ILE A 126 -14.44 34.24 8.66
CA ILE A 126 -14.43 33.42 7.44
C ILE A 126 -13.86 32.05 7.81
N THR A 127 -14.69 31.02 7.71
CA THR A 127 -14.27 29.62 7.86
C THR A 127 -13.73 29.13 6.52
N ALA A 128 -12.43 28.88 6.43
CA ALA A 128 -11.83 28.17 5.30
C ALA A 128 -11.62 26.70 5.68
N VAL A 129 -12.36 25.79 5.04
CA VAL A 129 -12.12 24.34 5.11
C VAL A 129 -11.03 24.00 4.09
N PRO A 130 -9.92 23.35 4.47
CA PRO A 130 -8.82 23.08 3.55
C PRO A 130 -9.12 21.81 2.75
N ASP A 131 -10.01 21.87 1.78
CA ASP A 131 -10.24 20.77 0.81
C ASP A 131 -10.40 21.26 -0.63
N THR A 132 -9.75 22.36 -1.01
CA THR A 132 -9.63 22.73 -2.42
C THR A 132 -8.22 23.20 -2.76
N PRO A 133 -7.57 22.64 -3.80
CA PRO A 133 -6.29 23.15 -4.29
C PRO A 133 -6.49 24.56 -4.86
N ILE A 134 -5.63 25.49 -4.44
CA ILE A 134 -5.58 26.86 -4.97
C ILE A 134 -5.11 26.77 -6.42
N THR A 135 -6.04 26.88 -7.37
CA THR A 135 -5.74 27.19 -8.76
C THR A 135 -5.48 28.69 -8.89
N ASP A 136 -4.29 29.03 -9.40
CA ASP A 136 -3.89 30.37 -9.87
C ASP A 136 -5.01 31.04 -10.69
N LEU A 137 -5.54 32.14 -10.15
CA LEU A 137 -6.48 33.04 -10.84
C LEU A 137 -5.67 34.10 -11.60
N SER A 138 -5.08 33.72 -12.73
CA SER A 138 -4.65 34.68 -13.74
C SER A 138 -5.78 34.91 -14.77
N PRO A 139 -6.19 36.16 -15.05
CA PRO A 139 -7.33 36.44 -15.93
C PRO A 139 -7.04 36.09 -17.40
N ARG A 140 -7.91 35.24 -17.94
CA ARG A 140 -7.95 34.75 -19.31
C ARG A 140 -8.35 35.89 -20.26
N ALA A 141 -7.40 36.37 -21.07
CA ALA A 141 -7.70 37.29 -22.17
C ALA A 141 -8.55 36.58 -23.23
N ALA A 142 -9.65 37.22 -23.60
CA ALA A 142 -10.62 36.76 -24.58
C ALA A 142 -9.95 36.63 -25.98
N ALA A 143 -9.99 35.41 -26.53
CA ALA A 143 -9.68 35.18 -27.93
C ALA A 143 -10.94 35.44 -28.76
N THR A 144 -10.94 36.56 -29.47
CA THR A 144 -11.88 36.86 -30.55
C THR A 144 -11.61 35.94 -31.74
N ALA A 145 -12.70 35.43 -32.32
CA ALA A 145 -12.69 34.65 -33.56
C ALA A 145 -12.84 35.57 -34.77
N GLU A 146 -12.08 35.30 -35.84
CA GLU A 146 -12.39 35.49 -37.29
C GLU A 146 -11.08 35.34 -38.14
N PRO A 147 -11.13 35.15 -39.48
CA PRO A 147 -11.72 34.06 -40.26
C PRO A 147 -10.65 33.26 -41.06
N GLN A 148 -11.02 32.06 -41.53
CA GLN A 148 -10.14 31.14 -42.28
C GLN A 148 -9.77 31.63 -43.69
N LEU A 149 -8.47 31.59 -44.02
CA LEU A 149 -7.97 31.70 -45.41
C LEU A 149 -7.13 30.45 -45.80
N PRO A 150 -7.31 29.87 -47.01
CA PRO A 150 -6.89 28.51 -47.32
C PRO A 150 -5.48 28.48 -47.95
N HIS A 151 -4.41 28.54 -47.15
CA HIS A 151 -3.07 28.29 -47.71
C HIS A 151 -2.10 27.47 -46.85
N ARG A 152 -2.52 26.97 -45.67
CA ARG A 152 -1.66 26.16 -44.78
C ARG A 152 -1.62 24.65 -45.06
N ARG A 153 -2.35 24.13 -46.04
CA ARG A 153 -2.39 22.68 -46.38
C ARG A 153 -1.20 22.15 -47.19
N ARG A 154 -0.13 22.93 -47.39
CA ARG A 154 1.03 22.51 -48.22
C ARG A 154 2.36 22.40 -47.48
N LEU A 155 2.49 22.96 -46.27
CA LEU A 155 3.72 22.81 -45.44
C LEU A 155 3.65 21.64 -44.45
N GLU A 156 2.45 21.17 -44.08
CA GLU A 156 2.29 20.00 -43.21
C GLU A 156 2.54 18.65 -43.91
N ARG A 157 2.50 18.62 -45.25
CA ARG A 157 2.70 17.40 -46.04
C ARG A 157 4.16 16.96 -46.15
N ASN A 158 5.11 17.84 -45.79
CA ASN A 158 6.55 17.55 -45.85
C ASN A 158 7.19 17.32 -44.47
N LYS A 159 6.41 17.28 -43.38
CA LYS A 159 6.90 16.89 -42.04
C LYS A 159 6.72 15.41 -41.72
N GLN A 160 6.15 14.64 -42.65
CA GLN A 160 5.91 13.18 -42.54
C GLN A 160 7.04 12.32 -43.14
N ARG A 161 8.25 12.88 -43.32
CA ARG A 161 9.41 12.12 -43.79
C ARG A 161 10.66 12.44 -42.97
N ALA A 162 10.56 12.19 -41.68
CA ALA A 162 11.69 11.99 -40.79
C ALA A 162 11.35 10.78 -39.93
N VAL A 163 11.99 9.65 -40.20
CA VAL A 163 11.94 8.45 -39.36
C VAL A 163 12.67 8.82 -38.06
N GLY A 164 11.92 9.32 -37.09
CA GLY A 164 12.36 9.37 -35.70
C GLY A 164 12.29 7.97 -35.08
N PRO A 165 12.95 7.73 -33.93
CA PRO A 165 12.90 6.44 -33.28
C PRO A 165 11.44 6.13 -32.97
N GLU A 166 10.97 5.01 -33.48
CA GLU A 166 9.60 4.54 -33.29
C GLU A 166 9.33 4.43 -31.79
N LYS A 167 8.39 5.25 -31.29
CA LYS A 167 7.80 5.02 -29.97
C LYS A 167 7.25 3.60 -30.02
N ARG A 168 7.88 2.68 -29.28
CA ARG A 168 7.38 1.32 -29.07
C ARG A 168 5.90 1.41 -28.72
N GLN A 169 5.05 0.92 -29.61
CA GLN A 169 3.63 0.81 -29.31
C GLN A 169 3.49 -0.20 -28.17
N GLY A 170 2.84 0.19 -27.08
CA GLY A 170 2.52 -0.75 -26.00
C GLY A 170 1.66 -1.88 -26.54
N GLY A 171 1.73 -3.06 -25.90
CA GLY A 171 0.87 -4.18 -26.24
C GLY A 171 -0.63 -3.82 -26.08
N THR A 172 -1.50 -4.69 -26.58
CA THR A 172 -2.96 -4.56 -26.38
C THR A 172 -3.24 -4.29 -24.91
N PRO A 173 -4.06 -3.29 -24.51
CA PRO A 173 -4.36 -3.04 -23.11
C PRO A 173 -5.05 -4.25 -22.46
N THR A 174 -4.68 -4.56 -21.22
CA THR A 174 -5.36 -5.62 -20.45
C THR A 174 -6.84 -5.27 -20.28
N PRO A 175 -7.76 -6.25 -20.45
CA PRO A 175 -9.17 -6.02 -20.19
C PRO A 175 -9.43 -5.52 -18.76
N SER A 176 -10.36 -4.58 -18.62
CA SER A 176 -10.74 -3.99 -17.31
C SER A 176 -11.76 -4.83 -16.54
N GLU A 177 -12.26 -5.91 -17.15
CA GLU A 177 -13.10 -6.93 -16.53
C GLU A 177 -12.31 -8.23 -16.45
N LEU A 178 -12.47 -8.92 -15.33
CA LEU A 178 -11.79 -10.18 -15.09
C LEU A 178 -12.23 -11.24 -16.10
N GLN A 179 -11.28 -11.80 -16.83
CA GLN A 179 -11.52 -12.88 -17.78
C GLN A 179 -11.71 -14.20 -17.05
N ASP A 180 -12.39 -15.14 -17.70
CA ASP A 180 -12.63 -16.46 -17.12
C ASP A 180 -11.30 -17.17 -16.81
N GLY A 181 -11.21 -17.76 -15.62
CA GLY A 181 -9.99 -18.41 -15.13
C GLY A 181 -8.82 -17.46 -14.81
N ALA A 182 -9.00 -16.14 -14.88
CA ALA A 182 -7.98 -15.17 -14.51
C ALA A 182 -8.20 -14.60 -13.11
N LEU A 183 -7.14 -14.03 -12.54
CA LEU A 183 -7.09 -13.39 -11.22
C LEU A 183 -6.33 -12.06 -11.33
N TRP A 184 -6.75 -11.08 -10.56
CA TRP A 184 -5.89 -9.95 -10.24
C TRP A 184 -4.87 -10.40 -9.20
N VAL A 185 -3.64 -9.87 -9.21
CA VAL A 185 -2.66 -10.10 -8.14
C VAL A 185 -2.21 -8.74 -7.64
N ARG A 186 -2.27 -8.49 -6.33
CA ARG A 186 -2.02 -7.17 -5.74
C ARG A 186 -1.30 -7.23 -4.40
N ALA A 187 -0.59 -6.17 -4.05
CA ALA A 187 -0.02 -6.01 -2.72
C ALA A 187 -1.08 -5.63 -1.68
N VAL A 188 -0.86 -6.13 -0.46
CA VAL A 188 -1.77 -5.95 0.69
C VAL A 188 -1.17 -5.12 1.82
N THR A 189 -0.02 -4.48 1.56
CA THR A 189 0.72 -3.67 2.53
C THR A 189 1.18 -2.36 1.91
N ASP A 190 1.24 -1.30 2.71
CA ASP A 190 1.86 -0.04 2.32
C ASP A 190 3.37 -0.22 2.01
N PRO A 191 3.96 0.58 1.10
CA PRO A 191 3.36 1.70 0.37
C PRO A 191 2.60 1.32 -0.91
N HIS A 192 2.59 0.04 -1.29
CA HIS A 192 1.96 -0.46 -2.53
C HIS A 192 0.59 -1.09 -2.27
N PHE A 193 -0.10 -0.66 -1.21
CA PHE A 193 -1.41 -1.22 -0.87
C PHE A 193 -2.37 -1.02 -2.05
N HIS A 194 -2.92 -2.11 -2.57
CA HIS A 194 -3.78 -2.14 -3.75
C HIS A 194 -3.10 -1.70 -5.07
N ASP A 195 -1.78 -1.76 -5.15
CA ASP A 195 -1.10 -1.83 -6.44
C ASP A 195 -1.09 -3.27 -6.95
N TYR A 196 -1.29 -3.40 -8.26
CA TYR A 196 -1.51 -4.65 -8.98
C TYR A 196 -0.28 -5.04 -9.77
N LEU A 197 -0.02 -6.34 -9.87
CA LEU A 197 1.00 -6.91 -10.73
C LEU A 197 0.74 -6.55 -12.19
N GLN A 198 1.78 -6.15 -12.90
CA GLN A 198 1.72 -5.77 -14.31
C GLN A 198 2.97 -6.26 -15.05
N THR A 199 2.79 -6.44 -16.36
CA THR A 199 3.90 -6.52 -17.31
C THR A 199 4.33 -5.10 -17.69
N ASN A 200 5.63 -4.84 -17.73
CA ASN A 200 6.16 -3.56 -18.19
C ASN A 200 7.27 -3.77 -19.22
N PRO A 201 7.02 -3.46 -20.52
CA PRO A 201 5.83 -2.80 -21.07
C PRO A 201 4.56 -3.66 -21.00
N ALA A 202 3.39 -3.02 -20.98
CA ALA A 202 2.10 -3.71 -20.88
C ALA A 202 1.89 -4.75 -21.99
N ASN A 203 1.57 -5.97 -21.56
CA ASN A 203 1.32 -7.17 -22.37
C ASN A 203 2.42 -7.51 -23.37
N LEU A 204 3.67 -7.20 -23.01
CA LEU A 204 4.87 -7.59 -23.74
C LEU A 204 5.90 -8.17 -22.75
N PRO A 205 6.87 -8.96 -23.23
CA PRO A 205 8.00 -9.38 -22.40
C PRO A 205 8.72 -8.18 -21.80
N GLY A 206 9.04 -8.25 -20.51
CA GLY A 206 9.54 -7.09 -19.78
C GLY A 206 9.62 -7.32 -18.27
N VAL A 207 9.92 -6.26 -17.53
CA VAL A 207 10.01 -6.33 -16.07
C VAL A 207 8.61 -6.48 -15.46
N ALA A 208 8.51 -7.20 -14.35
CA ALA A 208 7.30 -7.20 -13.56
C ALA A 208 7.32 -6.00 -12.59
N ILE A 209 6.19 -5.31 -12.50
CA ILE A 209 6.01 -4.17 -11.59
C ILE A 209 4.74 -4.33 -10.79
N LEU A 210 4.64 -3.62 -9.67
CA LEU A 210 3.34 -3.27 -9.08
C LEU A 210 2.94 -1.86 -9.51
N GLY A 211 1.68 -1.65 -9.86
CA GLY A 211 1.21 -0.33 -10.26
C GLY A 211 -0.30 -0.17 -10.16
N PRO A 212 -0.86 0.94 -10.67
CA PRO A 212 -2.24 1.30 -10.39
C PRO A 212 -3.24 0.34 -11.04
N ARG A 213 -4.42 0.20 -10.42
CA ARG A 213 -5.55 -0.63 -10.89
C ARG A 213 -5.97 -0.43 -12.34
N SER A 214 -5.72 0.75 -12.92
CA SER A 214 -6.07 1.08 -14.31
C SER A 214 -5.28 0.29 -15.36
N SER A 215 -4.12 -0.24 -14.97
CA SER A 215 -3.23 -1.03 -15.84
C SER A 215 -2.95 -2.42 -15.26
N ALA A 216 -3.77 -2.86 -14.30
CA ALA A 216 -3.64 -4.16 -13.66
C ALA A 216 -3.56 -5.28 -14.70
N GLY A 217 -2.59 -6.17 -14.53
CA GLY A 217 -2.52 -7.42 -15.28
C GLY A 217 -3.51 -8.44 -14.74
N GLN A 218 -3.81 -9.44 -15.56
CA GLN A 218 -4.62 -10.58 -15.17
C GLN A 218 -3.77 -11.84 -15.28
N PHE A 219 -3.78 -12.68 -14.25
CA PHE A 219 -2.85 -13.80 -14.12
C PHE A 219 -3.54 -15.07 -13.63
N ASN A 220 -2.88 -16.21 -13.79
CA ASN A 220 -3.19 -17.41 -13.01
C ASN A 220 -1.93 -18.26 -12.85
N VAL A 221 -1.94 -19.19 -11.90
CA VAL A 221 -0.90 -20.20 -11.77
C VAL A 221 -1.33 -21.47 -12.49
N VAL A 222 -0.59 -21.86 -13.53
CA VAL A 222 -0.85 -23.06 -14.33
C VAL A 222 0.40 -23.93 -14.33
N ALA A 223 0.30 -25.17 -13.85
CA ALA A 223 1.41 -26.11 -13.80
C ALA A 223 2.71 -25.55 -13.15
N GLY A 224 2.57 -24.72 -12.11
CA GLY A 224 3.69 -24.09 -11.41
C GLY A 224 4.25 -22.83 -12.07
N GLN A 225 3.69 -22.39 -13.20
CA GLN A 225 4.04 -21.12 -13.85
C GLN A 225 3.03 -20.03 -13.49
N LEU A 226 3.48 -18.81 -13.19
CA LEU A 226 2.59 -17.65 -13.15
C LEU A 226 2.44 -17.11 -14.57
N VAL A 227 1.24 -17.24 -15.12
CA VAL A 227 0.91 -16.91 -16.51
C VAL A 227 0.11 -15.62 -16.56
N SER A 228 0.54 -14.67 -17.37
CA SER A 228 -0.24 -13.49 -17.76
C SER A 228 -1.28 -13.88 -18.81
N LEU A 229 -2.54 -13.56 -18.53
CA LEU A 229 -3.71 -13.81 -19.37
C LEU A 229 -4.30 -12.50 -19.93
N GLY A 230 -3.54 -11.40 -19.87
CA GLY A 230 -3.98 -10.08 -20.35
C GLY A 230 -4.23 -10.03 -21.86
N ASP A 231 -3.45 -10.78 -22.64
CA ASP A 231 -3.71 -11.08 -24.04
C ASP A 231 -3.78 -12.61 -24.20
N PRO A 232 -4.98 -13.21 -24.40
CA PRO A 232 -5.12 -14.67 -24.51
C PRO A 232 -4.36 -15.28 -25.69
N SER A 233 -3.96 -14.47 -26.68
CA SER A 233 -3.19 -14.93 -27.84
C SER A 233 -1.68 -15.01 -27.58
N LEU A 234 -1.20 -14.35 -26.52
CA LEU A 234 0.21 -14.20 -26.19
C LEU A 234 0.43 -14.32 -24.67
N PRO A 235 0.29 -15.54 -24.10
CA PRO A 235 0.57 -15.74 -22.69
C PRO A 235 2.04 -15.44 -22.39
N LEU A 236 2.29 -14.72 -21.29
CA LEU A 236 3.63 -14.45 -20.79
C LEU A 236 3.82 -15.16 -19.45
N TYR A 237 5.03 -15.62 -19.18
CA TYR A 237 5.36 -16.38 -17.98
C TYR A 237 6.30 -15.55 -17.12
N LEU A 238 6.02 -15.46 -15.81
CA LEU A 238 6.93 -14.80 -14.89
C LEU A 238 8.16 -15.67 -14.65
N HIS A 239 9.34 -15.13 -14.93
CA HIS A 239 10.64 -15.71 -14.63
C HIS A 239 11.23 -15.04 -13.40
N VAL A 240 11.94 -15.82 -12.61
CA VAL A 240 12.78 -15.34 -11.50
C VAL A 240 14.23 -15.46 -11.90
N GLU A 241 15.03 -14.43 -11.60
CA GLU A 241 16.47 -14.45 -11.79
C GLU A 241 17.11 -15.65 -11.07
N ARG A 242 17.96 -16.39 -11.80
CA ARG A 242 18.72 -17.51 -11.24
C ARG A 242 20.03 -16.99 -10.65
N PRO A 243 20.22 -17.03 -9.32
CA PRO A 243 21.47 -16.59 -8.72
C PRO A 243 22.59 -17.61 -8.98
N ALA A 244 23.84 -17.15 -8.89
CA ALA A 244 25.01 -17.99 -9.08
C ALA A 244 25.17 -19.07 -7.99
N ASP A 245 24.73 -18.78 -6.76
CA ASP A 245 24.74 -19.70 -5.63
C ASP A 245 23.35 -19.73 -4.96
N LEU A 246 22.72 -20.91 -4.93
CA LEU A 246 21.41 -21.12 -4.32
C LEU A 246 21.46 -21.20 -2.79
N ALA A 247 22.62 -21.55 -2.22
CA ALA A 247 22.82 -21.62 -0.78
C ALA A 247 23.05 -20.23 -0.15
N SER A 248 23.52 -19.27 -0.94
CA SER A 248 23.77 -17.89 -0.53
C SER A 248 23.29 -16.89 -1.60
N PRO A 249 21.98 -16.83 -1.89
CA PRO A 249 21.45 -15.96 -2.92
C PRO A 249 21.53 -14.48 -2.50
N PRO A 250 21.55 -13.54 -3.47
CA PRO A 250 21.40 -12.12 -3.16
C PRO A 250 20.02 -11.83 -2.55
N ARG A 251 19.88 -10.68 -1.88
CA ARG A 251 18.62 -10.28 -1.20
C ARG A 251 17.41 -10.18 -2.12
N THR A 252 17.65 -9.83 -3.37
CA THR A 252 16.64 -9.61 -4.42
C THR A 252 16.93 -10.56 -5.57
N LEU A 253 15.92 -11.26 -6.06
CA LEU A 253 15.97 -11.89 -7.38
C LEU A 253 15.00 -11.14 -8.29
N ALA A 254 15.49 -10.61 -9.40
CA ALA A 254 14.67 -9.88 -10.35
C ALA A 254 13.57 -10.75 -10.95
N THR A 255 12.44 -10.15 -11.29
CA THR A 255 11.36 -10.87 -11.97
C THR A 255 11.02 -10.22 -13.31
N THR A 256 10.85 -11.07 -14.34
CA THR A 256 10.64 -10.63 -15.73
C THR A 256 9.66 -11.55 -16.42
N PHE A 257 8.78 -11.01 -17.24
CA PHE A 257 7.87 -11.76 -18.09
C PHE A 257 8.53 -12.13 -19.42
N ASN A 258 8.35 -13.38 -19.84
CA ASN A 258 8.88 -13.94 -21.08
C ASN A 258 7.80 -14.70 -21.86
N GLU A 259 8.00 -14.91 -23.15
CA GLU A 259 7.11 -15.70 -24.02
C GLU A 259 7.26 -17.21 -23.81
N THR A 260 8.32 -17.63 -23.12
CA THR A 260 8.63 -19.04 -22.82
C THR A 260 8.42 -19.35 -21.35
N GLU A 261 8.03 -20.58 -21.02
CA GLU A 261 7.93 -21.04 -19.64
C GLU A 261 9.30 -20.99 -18.93
N SER A 262 9.28 -20.73 -17.61
CA SER A 262 10.49 -20.76 -16.81
C SER A 262 10.85 -22.20 -16.41
N ASP A 263 12.14 -22.52 -16.47
CA ASP A 263 12.69 -23.77 -15.95
C ASP A 263 13.21 -23.63 -14.50
N PHE A 264 12.91 -22.50 -13.85
CA PHE A 264 13.48 -22.15 -12.54
C PHE A 264 12.41 -21.81 -11.51
N GLY A 265 12.25 -22.73 -10.57
CA GLY A 265 11.30 -22.59 -9.47
C GLY A 265 9.85 -22.77 -9.92
N GLN A 266 8.95 -22.61 -8.96
CA GLN A 266 7.53 -22.80 -9.14
C GLN A 266 6.74 -21.78 -8.33
N PHE A 267 5.65 -21.31 -8.92
CA PHE A 267 4.64 -20.49 -8.27
C PHE A 267 3.49 -21.35 -7.79
N VAL A 268 2.96 -21.00 -6.62
CA VAL A 268 1.77 -21.63 -6.03
C VAL A 268 0.99 -20.56 -5.28
N PHE A 269 -0.35 -20.59 -5.38
CA PHE A 269 -1.20 -19.87 -4.43
C PHE A 269 -1.36 -20.71 -3.17
N ASN A 270 -0.85 -20.20 -2.04
CA ASN A 270 -1.07 -20.81 -0.72
C ASN A 270 -2.11 -19.98 0.03
N GLY A 271 -3.36 -20.45 0.05
CA GLY A 271 -4.49 -19.56 0.28
C GLY A 271 -4.60 -18.59 -0.90
N ASP A 272 -4.64 -17.29 -0.62
CA ASP A 272 -4.61 -16.24 -1.64
C ASP A 272 -3.21 -15.69 -1.95
N ALA A 273 -2.24 -15.91 -1.06
CA ALA A 273 -0.88 -15.43 -1.22
C ALA A 273 -0.17 -16.14 -2.40
N LEU A 274 0.40 -15.36 -3.31
CA LEU A 274 1.27 -15.88 -4.34
C LEU A 274 2.65 -16.16 -3.76
N THR A 275 3.05 -17.43 -3.81
CA THR A 275 4.33 -17.92 -3.30
C THR A 275 5.22 -18.37 -4.44
N TRP A 276 6.54 -18.32 -4.22
CA TRP A 276 7.53 -18.90 -5.12
C TRP A 276 8.58 -19.69 -4.34
N SER A 277 8.96 -20.85 -4.89
CA SER A 277 10.01 -21.67 -4.31
C SER A 277 10.81 -22.39 -5.39
N VAL A 278 12.01 -22.81 -5.06
CA VAL A 278 12.85 -23.64 -5.93
C VAL A 278 13.64 -24.64 -5.09
N GLU A 279 13.86 -25.83 -5.65
CA GLU A 279 14.71 -26.82 -5.02
C GLU A 279 16.15 -26.28 -4.86
N GLY A 280 16.76 -26.56 -3.70
CA GLY A 280 18.12 -26.12 -3.40
C GLY A 280 18.24 -24.70 -2.83
N MET A 281 17.15 -23.92 -2.77
CA MET A 281 17.13 -22.62 -2.11
C MET A 281 16.14 -22.62 -0.93
N ARG A 282 16.63 -22.36 0.28
CA ARG A 282 15.77 -22.21 1.46
C ARG A 282 15.40 -20.74 1.65
N ARG A 283 14.11 -20.45 1.65
CA ARG A 283 13.55 -19.14 2.00
C ARG A 283 12.79 -19.24 3.32
N GLU A 284 12.88 -18.21 4.16
CA GLU A 284 12.16 -18.17 5.43
C GLU A 284 10.66 -17.95 5.22
N ASN A 285 10.31 -17.12 4.25
CA ASN A 285 8.94 -16.89 3.81
C ASN A 285 8.86 -16.98 2.29
N GLN A 286 8.10 -17.96 1.77
CA GLN A 286 7.93 -18.15 0.33
C GLN A 286 7.02 -17.10 -0.32
N ALA A 287 6.21 -16.40 0.48
CA ALA A 287 5.33 -15.32 0.07
C ALA A 287 5.98 -13.93 0.16
N ALA A 288 7.27 -13.84 0.53
CA ALA A 288 7.94 -12.55 0.68
C ALA A 288 8.37 -11.98 -0.69
N TRP A 289 7.94 -10.77 -0.97
CA TRP A 289 8.28 -10.01 -2.16
C TRP A 289 8.91 -8.68 -1.75
N LEU A 290 9.68 -8.10 -2.66
CA LEU A 290 10.17 -6.73 -2.53
C LEU A 290 9.66 -5.93 -3.71
N VAL A 291 9.24 -4.70 -3.44
CA VAL A 291 9.04 -3.68 -4.47
C VAL A 291 10.11 -2.63 -4.28
N CYS A 292 10.92 -2.42 -5.31
CA CYS A 292 12.06 -1.50 -5.28
C CYS A 292 11.87 -0.35 -6.27
N GLY A 293 12.87 0.52 -6.38
CA GLY A 293 12.82 1.69 -7.26
C GLY A 293 12.32 1.38 -8.68
N GLY A 294 11.40 2.21 -9.18
CA GLY A 294 10.70 1.95 -10.44
C GLY A 294 9.51 1.00 -10.33
N ASP A 295 9.05 0.74 -9.10
CA ASP A 295 7.95 -0.16 -8.74
C ASP A 295 8.19 -1.61 -9.18
N GLU A 296 9.44 -1.96 -9.44
CA GLU A 296 9.87 -3.28 -9.90
C GLU A 296 9.70 -4.32 -8.79
N LEU A 297 9.19 -5.49 -9.18
CA LEU A 297 8.90 -6.60 -8.28
C LEU A 297 10.07 -7.60 -8.24
N PHE A 298 10.47 -7.97 -7.04
CA PHE A 298 11.54 -8.92 -6.77
C PHE A 298 11.08 -10.00 -5.80
N ILE A 299 11.69 -11.18 -5.89
CA ILE A 299 11.62 -12.17 -4.82
C ILE A 299 12.52 -11.71 -3.66
N ASN A 300 11.97 -11.66 -2.44
CA ASN A 300 12.78 -11.48 -1.23
C ASN A 300 13.38 -12.82 -0.80
N THR A 301 14.70 -12.95 -0.79
CA THR A 301 15.35 -14.20 -0.37
C THR A 301 15.64 -14.27 1.13
N GLY A 302 15.51 -13.16 1.87
CA GLY A 302 15.74 -13.16 3.31
C GLY A 302 14.46 -12.95 4.13
N ALA A 303 14.65 -12.58 5.39
CA ALA A 303 13.56 -12.35 6.32
C ALA A 303 12.65 -11.20 5.85
N TYR A 304 11.34 -11.42 5.95
CA TYR A 304 10.31 -10.45 5.62
C TYR A 304 10.30 -9.31 6.65
N GLY A 305 10.31 -8.06 6.21
CA GLY A 305 10.28 -6.88 7.08
C GLY A 305 11.56 -6.65 7.90
N TYR A 306 12.61 -7.44 7.67
CA TYR A 306 13.87 -7.32 8.40
C TYR A 306 15.05 -7.14 7.45
N MET A 307 15.85 -6.10 7.72
CA MET A 307 16.94 -5.65 6.85
C MET A 307 16.52 -5.52 5.38
N THR A 308 15.33 -4.96 5.16
CA THR A 308 14.83 -4.62 3.82
C THR A 308 15.87 -3.77 3.09
N PRO A 309 16.27 -4.13 1.86
CA PRO A 309 17.26 -3.36 1.11
C PRO A 309 16.84 -1.89 0.95
N ALA A 310 17.82 -0.98 1.00
CA ALA A 310 17.56 0.44 0.83
C ALA A 310 16.87 0.74 -0.51
N GLY A 311 15.79 1.51 -0.49
CA GLY A 311 14.99 1.80 -1.68
C GLY A 311 14.00 0.69 -2.07
N CYS A 312 13.83 -0.32 -1.22
CA CYS A 312 12.81 -1.35 -1.36
C CYS A 312 11.84 -1.33 -0.18
N SER A 313 10.66 -1.91 -0.39
CA SER A 313 9.65 -2.19 0.63
C SER A 313 9.23 -3.65 0.54
N ASP A 314 8.98 -4.27 1.70
CA ASP A 314 8.53 -5.65 1.80
C ASP A 314 7.03 -5.77 1.56
N HIS A 315 6.63 -6.77 0.78
CA HIS A 315 5.24 -7.02 0.44
C HIS A 315 4.92 -8.50 0.42
N THR A 316 3.67 -8.81 0.72
CA THR A 316 3.03 -10.03 0.25
C THR A 316 2.06 -9.64 -0.85
N ILE A 317 1.94 -10.47 -1.89
CA ILE A 317 1.01 -10.23 -2.99
C ILE A 317 0.01 -11.38 -3.07
N HIS A 318 -1.26 -11.04 -3.26
CA HIS A 318 -2.38 -11.95 -3.11
C HIS A 318 -3.28 -11.88 -4.34
N TYR A 319 -3.91 -12.99 -4.68
CA TYR A 319 -4.94 -12.94 -5.71
C TYR A 319 -6.18 -12.19 -5.21
N TYR A 320 -6.86 -11.56 -6.15
CA TYR A 320 -8.17 -10.96 -5.97
C TYR A 320 -9.04 -11.33 -7.19
N ASN A 321 -10.27 -11.76 -6.94
CA ASN A 321 -11.17 -12.33 -7.95
C ASN A 321 -12.42 -11.47 -8.19
N GLY A 322 -12.38 -10.19 -7.81
CA GLY A 322 -13.45 -9.25 -8.13
C GLY A 322 -13.58 -9.03 -9.63
N ALA A 323 -14.80 -8.68 -10.08
CA ALA A 323 -15.07 -8.44 -11.50
C ALA A 323 -14.18 -7.35 -12.13
N ARG A 324 -13.66 -6.43 -11.30
CA ARG A 324 -12.70 -5.38 -11.66
C ARG A 324 -11.69 -5.22 -10.53
N ALA A 325 -10.48 -4.78 -10.85
CA ALA A 325 -9.54 -4.27 -9.85
C ALA A 325 -10.17 -3.13 -9.03
N ASP A 326 -10.10 -3.21 -7.70
CA ASP A 326 -10.56 -2.20 -6.74
C ASP A 326 -9.45 -1.24 -6.32
#